data_AF-A0A3Q8FHY1-F1
#
_entry.id   AF-A0A3Q8FHY1-F1
#
_cell.length_a   1.000
_cell.length_b   1.000
_cell.length_c   1.000
_cell.angle_alpha   90.00
_cell.angle_beta   90.00
_cell.angle_gamma   90.00
#
_symmetry.space_group_name_H-M   'P 1'
#
loop_
_entity.id
_entity.type
_entity.pdbx_description
1 polymer ?
#
loop_
_entity_poly.entity_id
_entity_poly.type
_entity_poly.pdbx_seq_one_letter_code
_entity_poly.pdbx_strand_id
1 'polypeptide(L)' 'MTDPVSAPDPDPRPLPPEEPGPNECCGSGCPLCVLDLYSDELQRYRKALAEWKARHPQEAS' A
#
# COMPACT_ATOMS: atom_id res chain seq x y z
N MET A 1 -1.14 -30.39 -20.88
CA MET A 1 -1.09 -28.92 -20.74
C MET A 1 -1.21 -28.66 -19.26
N THR A 2 -0.07 -28.60 -18.57
CA THR A 2 -0.03 -28.41 -17.12
C THR A 2 0.72 -27.12 -16.89
N ASP A 3 0.00 -26.00 -16.90
CA ASP A 3 0.52 -24.74 -16.38
C ASP A 3 0.47 -24.87 -14.85
N PRO A 4 1.63 -25.03 -14.17
CA PRO A 4 1.62 -24.97 -12.72
C PRO A 4 1.30 -23.52 -12.37
N VAL A 5 0.11 -23.29 -11.86
CA VAL A 5 -0.26 -22.03 -11.23
C VAL A 5 0.78 -21.77 -10.16
N SER A 6 1.71 -20.85 -10.45
CA SER A 6 2.71 -20.35 -9.52
C SER A 6 2.00 -20.05 -8.21
N ALA A 7 2.39 -20.75 -7.14
CA ALA A 7 1.83 -20.52 -5.82
C ALA A 7 1.96 -19.01 -5.51
N PRO A 8 0.90 -18.36 -5.01
CA PRO A 8 1.02 -16.97 -4.56
C PRO A 8 2.13 -16.91 -3.54
N ASP A 9 3.00 -15.91 -3.67
CA ASP A 9 4.04 -15.64 -2.69
C ASP A 9 3.38 -15.61 -1.30
N PRO A 10 3.84 -16.43 -0.33
CA PRO A 10 3.27 -16.43 1.02
C PRO A 10 3.44 -15.08 1.73
N ASP A 11 4.31 -14.19 1.24
CA ASP A 11 4.51 -12.85 1.74
C ASP A 11 4.68 -11.83 0.60
N PRO A 12 3.59 -11.49 -0.12
CA PRO A 12 3.68 -10.58 -1.24
C PRO A 12 4.02 -9.17 -0.74
N ARG A 13 4.77 -8.43 -1.57
CA ARG A 13 5.10 -7.04 -1.27
C ARG A 13 3.81 -6.22 -1.12
N PRO A 14 3.67 -5.42 -0.04
CA PRO A 14 2.51 -4.54 0.09
C PRO A 14 2.45 -3.54 -1.06
N LEU A 15 1.24 -3.16 -1.46
CA LEU A 15 0.99 -2.17 -2.51
C LEU A 15 0.69 -0.81 -1.89
N PRO A 16 1.20 0.29 -2.48
CA PRO A 16 0.90 1.62 -1.99
C PRO A 16 -0.60 1.92 -2.14
N PRO A 17 -1.20 2.69 -1.22
CA PRO A 17 -2.56 3.17 -1.38
C PRO A 17 -2.66 4.08 -2.61
N GLU A 18 -3.82 4.07 -3.26
CA GLU A 18 -4.13 4.97 -4.37
C GLU A 18 -4.23 6.41 -3.86
N GLU A 19 -3.55 7.33 -4.55
CA GLU A 19 -3.60 8.75 -4.19
C GLU A 19 -4.98 9.32 -4.56
N PRO A 20 -5.70 9.95 -3.60
CA PRO A 20 -7.01 10.48 -3.87
C PRO A 20 -6.95 11.62 -4.89
N GLY A 21 -7.96 11.67 -5.75
CA GLY A 21 -8.06 12.70 -6.78
C GLY A 21 -8.27 14.11 -6.19
N PRO A 22 -7.88 15.17 -6.92
CA PRO A 22 -8.04 16.55 -6.43
C PRO A 22 -9.50 16.96 -6.21
N ASN A 23 -10.45 16.28 -6.85
CA ASN A 23 -11.89 16.52 -6.69
C ASN A 23 -12.52 15.72 -5.54
N GLU A 24 -11.79 14.79 -4.92
CA GLU A 24 -12.29 14.01 -3.78
C GLU A 24 -12.08 14.74 -2.46
N CYS A 25 -11.13 15.66 -2.41
CA CYS A 25 -10.95 16.56 -1.28
C CYS A 25 -11.86 17.79 -1.44
N CYS A 26 -12.85 17.93 -0.56
CA CYS A 26 -13.76 19.09 -0.58
C CYS A 26 -13.08 20.42 -0.21
N GLY A 27 -11.84 20.38 0.31
CA GLY A 27 -11.00 21.55 0.63
C GLY A 27 -11.56 22.49 1.71
N SER A 28 -12.76 22.20 2.22
CA SER A 28 -13.59 23.12 3.01
C SER A 28 -13.80 22.66 4.46
N GLY A 29 -12.95 21.75 4.95
CA GLY A 29 -13.06 21.22 6.32
C GLY A 29 -14.16 20.18 6.50
N CYS A 30 -14.38 19.33 5.50
CA CYS A 30 -15.29 18.20 5.65
C CYS A 30 -14.89 17.32 6.87
N PRO A 31 -15.86 16.77 7.61
CA PRO A 31 -15.59 15.99 8.83
C PRO A 31 -14.82 14.69 8.57
N LEU A 32 -14.77 14.24 7.32
CA LEU A 32 -13.95 13.13 6.86
C LEU A 32 -13.07 13.61 5.70
N CYS A 33 -11.79 13.86 5.97
CA CYS A 33 -10.82 14.29 4.96
C CYS A 33 -10.22 13.05 4.29
N VAL A 34 -10.40 12.92 2.97
CA VAL A 34 -9.83 11.80 2.20
C VAL A 34 -8.29 11.82 2.23
N LEU A 35 -7.69 13.02 2.32
CA LEU A 35 -6.23 13.16 2.43
C LEU A 35 -5.71 12.66 3.77
N ASP A 36 -6.47 12.87 4.86
CA ASP A 36 -6.09 12.36 6.18
C ASP A 36 -6.16 10.84 6.21
N LEU A 37 -7.25 10.26 5.69
CA LEU A 37 -7.39 8.81 5.52
C LEU A 37 -6.27 8.21 4.67
N TYR A 38 -5.98 8.84 3.53
CA TYR A 38 -4.88 8.44 2.65
C TYR A 38 -3.54 8.50 3.39
N SER A 39 -3.29 9.56 4.16
CA SER A 39 -2.06 9.71 4.92
C SER A 39 -1.89 8.60 5.96
N ASP A 40 -2.96 8.22 6.66
CA ASP A 40 -2.98 7.13 7.64
C ASP A 40 -2.70 5.78 6.98
N GLU A 41 -3.37 5.48 5.87
CA GLU A 41 -3.12 4.27 5.08
C GLU A 41 -1.69 4.24 4.53
N LEU A 42 -1.16 5.39 4.10
CA LEU A 42 0.21 5.52 3.61
C LEU A 42 1.24 5.25 4.72
N GLN A 43 0.96 5.66 5.97
CA GLN A 43 1.82 5.31 7.11
C GLN A 43 1.81 3.80 7.38
N ARG A 44 0.64 3.17 7.36
CA ARG A 44 0.50 1.71 7.52
C ARG A 44 1.24 0.96 6.42
N TYR A 45 1.08 1.41 5.17
CA TYR A 45 1.80 0.89 4.02
C TYR A 45 3.31 0.97 4.21
N ARG A 46 3.84 2.15 4.59
CA ARG A 46 5.29 2.35 4.79
C ARG A 46 5.84 1.42 5.86
N LYS A 47 5.10 1.22 6.96
CA LYS A 47 5.46 0.28 8.02
C LYS A 47 5.48 -1.16 7.52
N ALA A 48 4.41 -1.60 6.86
CA ALA A 48 4.33 -2.94 6.29
C ALA A 48 5.44 -3.18 5.24
N LEU A 49 5.75 -2.17 4.42
CA LEU A 49 6.82 -2.25 3.44
C LEU A 49 8.20 -2.37 4.09
N ALA A 50 8.45 -1.66 5.18
CA ALA A 50 9.70 -1.78 5.93
C ALA A 50 9.86 -3.18 6.54
N GLU A 51 8.80 -3.72 7.15
CA GLU A 51 8.77 -5.08 7.70
C GLU A 51 8.93 -6.15 6.60
N TRP A 52 8.30 -5.94 5.44
CA TRP A 52 8.48 -6.80 4.27
C TRP A 52 9.92 -6.77 3.77
N LYS A 53 10.53 -5.59 3.59
CA LYS A 53 11.94 -5.44 3.18
C LYS A 53 12.91 -6.08 4.16
N ALA A 54 12.64 -6.03 5.46
CA ALA A 54 13.45 -6.70 6.47
C ALA A 54 13.41 -8.23 6.34
N ARG A 55 12.28 -8.79 5.89
CA ARG A 55 12.11 -10.22 5.61
C ARG A 55 12.63 -10.61 4.22
N HIS A 56 12.67 -9.66 3.28
CA HIS A 56 13.07 -9.84 1.87
C HIS A 56 14.34 -9.04 1.51
N PRO A 57 15.50 -9.32 2.12
CA PRO A 57 16.73 -8.57 1.86
C PRO A 57 17.24 -8.73 0.43
N GLN A 58 16.89 -9.83 -0.25
CA GLN A 58 17.30 -10.10 -1.64
C GLN A 58 16.51 -9.28 -2.67
N GLU A 59 15.27 -8.91 -2.38
CA GLU A 59 14.43 -8.08 -3.26
C GLU A 59 14.62 -6.58 -3.04
N ALA A 60 15.37 -6.21 -1.99
CA ALA A 60 15.69 -4.83 -1.65
C ALA A 60 17.03 -4.34 -2.25
N SER A 61 17.74 -5.20 -2.99
CA SER A 61 18.99 -4.86 -3.71
C SER A 61 18.74 -4.21 -5.07
#